data_AF-A0A5C7XBP0-F1
#
_entry.id   AF-A0A5C7XBP0-F1
#
_cell.length_a   1.000
_cell.length_b   1.000
_cell.length_c   1.000
_cell.angle_alpha   90.00
_cell.angle_beta   90.00
_cell.angle_gamma   90.00
#
_symmetry.space_group_name_H-M   'P 1'
#
loop_
_entity.id
_entity.type
_entity.pdbx_description
1 polymer ?
#
loop_
_entity_poly.entity_id
_entity_poly.type
_entity_poly.pdbx_seq_one_letter_code
_entity_poly.pdbx_strand_id
1 'polypeptide(L)'
;MLAACLPLLLASCCGSVPSTITQAPVIKPKSASQAALHVIGVYQGQLPENADKRPWWAQCQAAQEAAGKGEPMTPQACQSFFNAGRDQRTIRVNVSDDSTPIILGLMSYEAVTWEIKAAPGVVIEKVILAGYHQQRIQGVGDAQVDVYSYDNSPCDRCVQKGRYFYAYERVPVEMEVAAGVRATSFQGNYTGGTYQIFKGMQ
;
A
#
# COMPACT_ATOMS: atom_id res chain seq x y z
N MET A 1 -78.12 32.15 -29.23
CA MET A 1 -77.96 30.99 -28.32
C MET A 1 -76.51 30.97 -27.88
N LEU A 2 -76.28 31.03 -26.56
CA LEU A 2 -75.00 31.30 -25.92
C LEU A 2 -74.00 30.14 -26.07
N ALA A 3 -72.74 30.47 -26.36
CA ALA A 3 -71.57 29.61 -26.14
C ALA A 3 -70.70 30.26 -25.06
N ALA A 4 -70.40 29.48 -24.02
CA ALA A 4 -69.62 29.89 -22.85
C ALA A 4 -68.12 30.02 -23.19
N CYS A 5 -67.49 31.09 -22.71
CA CYS A 5 -66.06 31.34 -22.85
C CYS A 5 -65.40 31.34 -21.45
N LEU A 6 -64.52 30.37 -21.20
CA LEU A 6 -63.63 30.30 -20.04
C LEU A 6 -62.55 31.41 -20.14
N PRO A 7 -62.15 32.06 -19.02
CA PRO A 7 -60.86 32.73 -18.93
C PRO A 7 -59.82 31.83 -18.24
N LEU A 8 -58.75 31.51 -18.97
CA LEU A 8 -57.54 30.86 -18.44
C LEU A 8 -56.61 31.90 -17.79
N LEU A 9 -56.02 31.48 -16.68
CA LEU A 9 -55.18 32.23 -15.75
C LEU A 9 -53.86 32.73 -16.34
N LEU A 10 -53.45 33.89 -15.84
CA LEU A 10 -52.24 34.66 -16.15
C LEU A 10 -50.94 33.86 -15.97
N ALA A 11 -50.08 33.97 -16.98
CA ALA A 11 -48.67 33.57 -16.94
C ALA A 11 -47.88 34.49 -15.98
N SER A 12 -47.28 33.91 -14.95
CA SER A 12 -46.27 34.57 -14.12
C SER A 12 -44.90 33.99 -14.45
N CYS A 13 -44.07 34.79 -15.11
CA CYS A 13 -42.69 34.45 -15.44
C CYS A 13 -41.81 34.53 -14.18
N CYS A 14 -41.52 33.38 -13.56
CA CYS A 14 -40.41 33.28 -12.61
C CYS A 14 -39.08 33.28 -13.37
N GLY A 15 -38.28 34.33 -13.17
CA GLY A 15 -36.92 34.43 -13.69
C GLY A 15 -36.01 33.35 -13.11
N SER A 16 -35.30 32.64 -13.98
CA SER A 16 -34.21 31.74 -13.63
C SER A 16 -32.98 32.54 -13.23
N VAL A 17 -32.67 32.59 -11.94
CA VAL A 17 -31.38 33.08 -11.43
C VAL A 17 -30.32 32.02 -11.78
N PRO A 18 -29.24 32.35 -12.50
CA PRO A 18 -28.15 31.41 -12.70
C PRO A 18 -27.39 31.26 -11.39
N SER A 19 -27.52 30.10 -10.74
CA SER A 19 -26.66 29.72 -9.62
C SER A 19 -25.27 29.38 -10.15
N THR A 20 -24.40 30.38 -10.25
CA THR A 20 -22.96 30.15 -10.32
C THR A 20 -22.53 29.51 -9.01
N ILE A 21 -22.40 28.18 -9.00
CA ILE A 21 -21.77 27.47 -7.89
C ILE A 21 -20.28 27.79 -7.94
N THR A 22 -19.88 28.86 -7.26
CA THR A 22 -18.49 29.12 -6.94
C THR A 22 -18.02 27.96 -6.08
N GLN A 23 -17.27 27.01 -6.67
CA GLN A 23 -16.57 26.00 -5.90
C GLN A 23 -15.67 26.72 -4.91
N ALA A 24 -15.85 26.44 -3.62
CA ALA A 24 -14.90 26.89 -2.61
C ALA A 24 -13.50 26.43 -3.03
N PRO A 25 -12.46 27.28 -2.90
CA PRO A 25 -11.11 26.87 -3.22
C PRO A 25 -10.80 25.60 -2.45
N VAL A 26 -10.27 24.58 -3.15
CA VAL A 26 -9.74 23.38 -2.51
C VAL A 26 -8.65 23.82 -1.55
N ILE A 27 -8.99 23.93 -0.27
CA ILE A 27 -8.03 24.23 0.78
C ILE A 27 -7.13 23.00 0.86
N LYS A 28 -5.95 23.06 0.23
CA LYS A 28 -4.90 22.07 0.45
C LYS A 28 -4.62 22.08 1.95
N PRO A 29 -4.83 20.97 2.68
CA PRO A 29 -4.48 20.95 4.09
C PRO A 29 -2.99 21.27 4.21
N LYS A 30 -2.67 22.23 5.07
CA LYS A 30 -1.30 22.57 5.41
C LYS A 30 -0.69 21.33 6.07
N SER A 31 0.32 20.75 5.41
CA SER A 31 1.09 19.59 5.87
C SER A 31 1.40 19.72 7.36
N ALA A 32 0.84 18.83 8.19
CA ALA A 32 1.03 18.90 9.64
C ALA A 32 2.44 18.44 10.06
N SER A 33 3.12 17.66 9.21
CA SER A 33 4.52 17.28 9.36
C SER A 33 5.38 17.98 8.29
N GLN A 34 6.63 18.28 8.63
CA GLN A 34 7.68 18.68 7.67
C GLN A 34 8.34 17.47 7.01
N ALA A 35 7.93 16.26 7.37
CA ALA A 35 8.50 15.03 6.88
C ALA A 35 8.28 14.82 5.38
N ALA A 36 9.27 14.22 4.73
CA ALA A 36 9.14 13.76 3.35
C ALA A 36 8.49 12.37 3.32
N LEU A 37 7.47 12.20 2.46
CA LEU A 37 6.85 10.90 2.20
C LEU A 37 7.54 10.23 1.02
N HIS A 38 8.24 9.13 1.28
CA HIS A 38 8.81 8.28 0.23
C HIS A 38 8.01 7.00 0.11
N VAL A 39 7.52 6.73 -1.10
CA VAL A 39 6.58 5.62 -1.34
C VAL A 39 7.25 4.54 -2.20
N ILE A 40 7.14 3.29 -1.75
CA ILE A 40 7.57 2.11 -2.49
C ILE A 40 6.36 1.18 -2.66
N GLY A 41 6.01 0.89 -3.90
CA GLY A 41 4.89 0.02 -4.26
C GLY A 41 5.34 -1.16 -5.09
N VAL A 42 5.02 -2.38 -4.67
CA VAL A 42 5.33 -3.59 -5.43
C VAL A 42 4.13 -4.53 -5.58
N TYR A 43 4.15 -5.41 -6.58
CA TYR A 43 3.19 -6.53 -6.56
C TYR A 43 3.70 -7.64 -5.64
N GLN A 44 4.99 -8.00 -5.75
CA GLN A 44 5.61 -9.04 -4.93
C GLN A 44 7.08 -8.74 -4.62
N GLY A 45 7.56 -9.24 -3.48
CA GLY A 45 8.98 -9.25 -3.14
C GLY A 45 9.77 -10.32 -3.89
N GLN A 46 11.07 -10.14 -3.97
CA GLN A 46 12.00 -11.10 -4.55
C GLN A 46 12.20 -12.27 -3.58
N LEU A 47 12.29 -13.47 -4.13
CA LEU A 47 12.74 -14.64 -3.36
C LEU A 47 14.25 -14.54 -3.10
N PRO A 48 14.75 -15.09 -1.98
CA PRO A 48 16.18 -15.27 -1.75
C PRO A 48 16.84 -15.97 -2.93
N GLU A 49 18.11 -15.64 -3.20
CA GLU A 49 18.81 -16.19 -4.35
C GLU A 49 18.89 -17.72 -4.32
N ASN A 50 19.06 -18.28 -3.11
CA ASN A 50 19.10 -19.71 -2.83
C ASN A 50 17.72 -20.37 -2.62
N ALA A 51 16.63 -19.62 -2.74
CA ALA A 51 15.29 -20.18 -2.59
C ALA A 51 14.93 -21.06 -3.79
N ASP A 52 14.14 -22.10 -3.52
CA ASP A 52 13.54 -22.89 -4.57
C ASP A 52 12.50 -22.04 -5.33
N LYS A 53 12.79 -21.75 -6.60
CA LYS A 53 11.95 -20.90 -7.47
C LYS A 53 10.86 -21.70 -8.18
N ARG A 54 10.81 -23.02 -8.01
CA ARG A 54 9.73 -23.83 -8.58
C ARG A 54 8.39 -23.40 -7.99
N PRO A 55 7.28 -23.52 -8.73
CA PRO A 55 5.96 -23.34 -8.15
C PRO A 55 5.75 -24.25 -6.93
N TRP A 56 4.94 -23.83 -5.97
CA TRP A 56 4.71 -24.58 -4.72
C TRP A 56 4.28 -26.04 -4.95
N TRP A 57 3.53 -26.32 -6.03
CA TRP A 57 3.09 -27.68 -6.36
C TRP A 57 4.25 -28.59 -6.75
N ALA A 58 5.25 -28.06 -7.47
CA ALA A 58 6.45 -28.79 -7.84
C ALA A 58 7.40 -28.98 -6.65
N GLN A 59 7.46 -28.00 -5.74
CA GLN A 59 8.19 -28.16 -4.48
C GLN A 59 7.57 -29.25 -3.61
N CYS A 60 6.24 -29.26 -3.50
CA CYS A 60 5.52 -30.29 -2.76
C CYS A 60 5.75 -31.69 -3.35
N GLN A 61 5.66 -31.82 -4.68
CA GLN A 61 5.92 -33.09 -5.36
C GLN A 61 7.35 -33.59 -5.12
N ALA A 62 8.35 -32.73 -5.25
CA ALA A 62 9.74 -33.11 -5.01
C ALA A 62 9.98 -33.54 -3.55
N ALA A 63 9.33 -32.90 -2.59
CA ALA A 63 9.38 -33.31 -1.19
C ALA A 63 8.71 -34.67 -0.95
N GLN A 64 7.61 -34.96 -1.67
CA GLN A 64 6.94 -36.25 -1.62
C GLN A 64 7.85 -37.38 -2.17
N GLU A 65 8.46 -37.16 -3.33
CA GLU A 65 9.40 -38.10 -3.96
C GLU A 65 10.58 -38.40 -3.02
N ALA A 66 11.15 -37.37 -2.38
CA ALA A 66 12.21 -37.52 -1.39
C ALA A 66 11.76 -38.25 -0.12
N ALA A 67 10.49 -38.11 0.29
CA ALA A 67 9.93 -38.79 1.45
C ALA A 67 9.54 -40.26 1.21
N GLY A 68 9.63 -40.74 -0.04
CA GLY A 68 9.31 -42.13 -0.40
C GLY A 68 7.85 -42.55 -0.15
N LYS A 69 6.94 -41.59 0.04
CA LYS A 69 5.52 -41.87 0.29
C LYS A 69 4.78 -41.97 -1.05
N GLY A 70 4.39 -43.18 -1.40
CA GLY A 70 3.72 -43.52 -2.67
C GLY A 70 2.28 -43.04 -2.81
N GLU A 71 1.72 -42.32 -1.84
CA GLU A 71 0.38 -41.74 -1.94
C GLU A 71 0.45 -40.25 -2.31
N PRO A 72 -0.35 -39.77 -3.29
CA PRO A 72 -0.45 -38.35 -3.61
C PRO A 72 -0.83 -37.52 -2.37
N MET A 73 -0.05 -36.48 -2.07
CA MET A 73 -0.38 -35.57 -0.96
C MET A 73 -1.71 -34.84 -1.23
N THR A 74 -2.55 -34.74 -0.21
CA THR A 74 -3.76 -33.90 -0.27
C THR A 74 -3.35 -32.42 -0.42
N PRO A 75 -4.21 -31.55 -0.99
CA PRO A 75 -3.93 -30.11 -1.03
C PRO A 75 -3.55 -29.51 0.34
N GLN A 76 -4.16 -30.00 1.42
CA GLN A 76 -3.79 -29.63 2.80
C GLN A 76 -2.33 -29.97 3.15
N ALA A 77 -1.86 -31.15 2.73
CA ALA A 77 -0.51 -31.58 3.04
C ALA A 77 0.55 -30.69 2.35
N CYS A 78 0.22 -30.07 1.20
CA CYS A 78 1.09 -29.14 0.48
C CYS A 78 0.98 -27.67 0.95
N GLN A 79 0.08 -27.35 1.89
CA GLN A 79 -0.21 -25.97 2.29
C GLN A 79 1.02 -25.24 2.84
N SER A 80 1.95 -25.96 3.49
CA SER A 80 3.20 -25.40 4.00
C SER A 80 4.11 -24.84 2.90
N PHE A 81 4.16 -25.46 1.71
CA PHE A 81 4.97 -24.98 0.59
C PHE A 81 4.42 -23.70 -0.03
N PHE A 82 3.09 -23.60 -0.08
CA PHE A 82 2.41 -22.39 -0.54
C PHE A 82 2.73 -21.19 0.38
N ASN A 83 2.67 -21.40 1.69
CA ASN A 83 3.00 -20.36 2.67
C ASN A 83 4.50 -20.05 2.70
N ALA A 84 5.37 -21.05 2.58
CA ALA A 84 6.83 -20.87 2.58
C ALA A 84 7.29 -19.93 1.46
N GLY A 85 6.78 -20.10 0.23
CA GLY A 85 7.12 -19.21 -0.89
C GLY A 85 6.62 -17.76 -0.71
N ARG A 86 5.62 -17.52 0.13
CA ARG A 86 5.12 -16.19 0.49
C ARG A 86 5.92 -15.58 1.63
N ASP A 87 6.20 -16.36 2.66
CA ASP A 87 6.92 -15.90 3.86
C ASP A 87 8.41 -15.61 3.60
N GLN A 88 8.98 -16.15 2.53
CA GLN A 88 10.38 -15.92 2.15
C GLN A 88 10.62 -14.63 1.36
N ARG A 89 9.58 -13.93 0.90
CA ARG A 89 9.76 -12.77 0.02
C ARG A 89 10.16 -11.54 0.82
N THR A 90 11.28 -10.96 0.44
CA THR A 90 11.89 -9.85 1.18
C THR A 90 12.16 -8.67 0.26
N ILE A 91 11.97 -7.47 0.78
CA ILE A 91 12.37 -6.21 0.13
C ILE A 91 13.25 -5.43 1.07
N ARG A 92 14.44 -5.05 0.59
CA ARG A 92 15.38 -4.21 1.33
C ARG A 92 15.24 -2.76 0.92
N VAL A 93 15.16 -1.87 1.90
CA VAL A 93 15.12 -0.43 1.69
C VAL A 93 16.28 0.20 2.45
N ASN A 94 17.23 0.76 1.71
CA ASN A 94 18.34 1.50 2.30
C ASN A 94 17.98 2.98 2.33
N VAL A 95 18.00 3.60 3.52
CA VAL A 95 17.63 4.99 3.72
C VAL A 95 18.87 5.76 4.18
N SER A 96 19.26 6.77 3.41
CA SER A 96 20.41 7.64 3.69
C SER A 96 20.07 9.12 3.64
N ASP A 97 18.82 9.50 3.35
CA ASP A 97 18.39 10.89 3.46
C ASP A 97 18.20 11.28 4.93
N ASP A 98 19.05 12.18 5.40
CA ASP A 98 19.06 12.75 6.75
C ASP A 98 18.63 14.23 6.75
N SER A 99 18.13 14.76 5.63
CA SER A 99 17.84 16.19 5.48
C SER A 99 16.54 16.62 6.16
N THR A 100 15.60 15.70 6.33
CA THR A 100 14.29 15.92 6.92
C THR A 100 13.79 14.59 7.51
N PRO A 101 12.93 14.61 8.53
CA PRO A 101 12.26 13.39 8.97
C PRO A 101 11.49 12.70 7.83
N ILE A 102 11.36 11.38 7.90
CA ILE A 102 10.82 10.56 6.82
C ILE A 102 9.56 9.83 7.26
N ILE A 103 8.55 9.83 6.39
CA ILE A 103 7.45 8.88 6.40
C ILE A 103 7.71 7.87 5.28
N LEU A 104 7.74 6.58 5.63
CA LEU A 104 7.86 5.49 4.66
C LEU A 104 6.48 4.94 4.31
N GLY A 105 6.08 5.08 3.05
CA GLY A 105 4.90 4.41 2.52
C GLY A 105 5.31 3.12 1.81
N LEU A 106 5.01 1.96 2.39
CA LEU A 106 5.44 0.66 1.87
C LEU A 106 4.21 -0.17 1.54
N MET A 107 4.07 -0.60 0.29
CA MET A 107 2.91 -1.40 -0.12
C MET A 107 3.22 -2.56 -1.05
N SER A 108 2.55 -3.69 -0.82
CA SER A 108 2.66 -4.91 -1.63
C SER A 108 1.31 -5.61 -1.79
N TYR A 109 1.07 -6.25 -2.94
CA TYR A 109 -0.05 -7.18 -3.06
C TYR A 109 0.23 -8.48 -2.30
N GLU A 110 1.32 -9.16 -2.64
CA GLU A 110 1.78 -10.38 -1.97
C GLU A 110 2.36 -10.09 -0.59
N ALA A 111 2.44 -11.14 0.23
CA ALA A 111 3.08 -11.06 1.54
C ALA A 111 4.57 -10.76 1.37
N VAL A 112 5.08 -9.78 2.11
CA VAL A 112 6.48 -9.34 2.04
C VAL A 112 7.00 -8.99 3.42
N THR A 113 8.26 -9.34 3.67
CA THR A 113 9.07 -8.80 4.76
C THR A 113 9.88 -7.61 4.27
N TRP A 114 9.59 -6.43 4.81
CA TRP A 114 10.29 -5.18 4.53
C TRP A 114 11.46 -5.02 5.51
N GLU A 115 12.68 -4.99 4.98
CA GLU A 115 13.91 -4.77 5.76
C GLU A 115 14.41 -3.34 5.57
N ILE A 116 14.27 -2.52 6.60
CA ILE A 116 14.73 -1.14 6.56
C ILE A 116 16.14 -1.05 7.12
N LYS A 117 17.04 -0.42 6.37
CA LYS A 117 18.41 -0.10 6.79
C LYS A 117 18.60 1.41 6.72
N ALA A 118 18.40 2.08 7.86
CA ALA A 118 18.62 3.51 8.00
C ALA A 118 20.10 3.80 8.34
N ALA A 119 20.71 4.75 7.64
CA ALA A 119 22.04 5.28 7.97
C ALA A 119 21.98 6.11 9.26
N PRO A 120 23.12 6.32 9.96
CA PRO A 120 23.17 7.22 11.11
C PRO A 120 22.64 8.62 10.77
N GLY A 121 21.84 9.20 11.67
CA GLY A 121 21.25 10.53 11.50
C GLY A 121 19.89 10.54 10.79
N VAL A 122 19.50 9.44 10.13
CA VAL A 122 18.17 9.31 9.51
C VAL A 122 17.09 9.19 10.60
N VAL A 123 16.03 9.99 10.47
CA VAL A 123 14.85 9.94 11.35
C VAL A 123 13.65 9.42 10.56
N ILE A 124 13.18 8.22 10.90
CA ILE A 124 11.91 7.67 10.37
C ILE A 124 10.85 7.92 11.44
N GLU A 125 9.91 8.83 11.18
CA GLU A 125 8.84 9.15 12.13
C GLU A 125 7.72 8.11 12.09
N LYS A 126 7.38 7.66 10.89
CA LYS A 126 6.23 6.79 10.64
C LYS A 126 6.49 5.86 9.47
N VAL A 127 5.96 4.65 9.57
CA VAL A 127 5.82 3.69 8.49
C VAL A 127 4.33 3.44 8.25
N ILE A 128 3.90 3.56 7.01
CA ILE A 128 2.56 3.19 6.56
C ILE A 128 2.74 1.91 5.74
N LEU A 129 2.30 0.80 6.31
CA LEU A 129 2.42 -0.53 5.75
C LEU A 129 1.07 -0.93 5.14
N ALA A 130 0.98 -1.13 3.84
CA ALA A 130 -0.30 -1.39 3.16
C ALA A 130 -0.22 -2.62 2.24
N GLY A 131 -1.32 -3.34 2.06
CA GLY A 131 -1.30 -4.51 1.19
C GLY A 131 -2.59 -5.32 1.11
N TYR A 132 -2.63 -6.29 0.21
CA TYR A 132 -3.69 -7.30 0.28
C TYR A 132 -3.30 -8.37 1.29
N HIS A 133 -2.18 -9.03 1.10
CA HIS A 133 -1.66 -10.02 2.03
C HIS A 133 -0.90 -9.39 3.21
N GLN A 134 -0.60 -10.21 4.22
CA GLN A 134 0.12 -9.80 5.43
C GLN A 134 1.46 -9.15 5.08
N GLN A 135 1.78 -8.05 5.76
CA GLN A 135 3.03 -7.32 5.58
C GLN A 135 3.84 -7.43 6.87
N ARG A 136 5.16 -7.60 6.77
CA ARG A 136 6.06 -7.62 7.93
C ARG A 136 7.11 -6.53 7.78
N ILE A 137 7.55 -5.94 8.88
CA ILE A 137 8.50 -4.83 8.85
C ILE A 137 9.56 -5.03 9.94
N GLN A 138 10.81 -4.75 9.61
CA GLN A 138 11.92 -4.76 10.56
C GLN A 138 12.91 -3.62 10.27
N GLY A 139 13.69 -3.24 11.29
CA GLY A 139 14.73 -2.21 11.15
C GLY A 139 14.25 -0.76 11.20
N VAL A 140 13.07 -0.49 11.79
CA VAL A 140 12.43 0.84 11.83
C VAL A 140 12.54 1.55 13.20
N GLY A 141 13.33 1.00 14.13
CA GLY A 141 13.50 1.58 15.47
C GLY A 141 12.16 1.85 16.17
N ASP A 142 12.02 3.01 16.80
CA ASP A 142 10.81 3.42 17.54
C ASP A 142 9.72 4.06 16.66
N ALA A 143 9.88 4.05 15.32
CA ALA A 143 8.89 4.62 14.41
C ALA A 143 7.48 4.03 14.66
N GLN A 144 6.46 4.87 14.54
CA GLN A 144 5.07 4.42 14.55
C GLN A 144 4.80 3.61 13.27
N VAL A 145 4.13 2.46 13.40
CA VAL A 145 3.75 1.65 12.23
C VAL A 145 2.23 1.55 12.13
N ASP A 146 1.67 2.20 11.11
CA ASP A 146 0.25 2.13 10.77
C ASP A 146 0.05 1.07 9.68
N VAL A 147 -0.91 0.15 9.88
CA VAL A 147 -1.15 -0.97 8.97
C VAL A 147 -2.49 -0.83 8.25
N TYR A 148 -2.47 -1.00 6.93
CA TYR A 148 -3.61 -1.00 6.02
C TYR A 148 -3.55 -2.26 5.13
N SER A 149 -3.50 -3.45 5.76
CA SER A 149 -3.53 -4.74 5.06
C SER A 149 -4.89 -5.44 5.20
N TYR A 150 -5.29 -6.25 4.20
CA TYR A 150 -6.51 -7.07 4.29
C TYR A 150 -6.30 -8.26 5.24
N ASP A 151 -5.25 -9.05 4.99
CA ASP A 151 -4.81 -10.07 5.95
C ASP A 151 -4.09 -9.41 7.13
N ASN A 152 -4.25 -9.99 8.32
CA ASN A 152 -3.62 -9.45 9.53
C ASN A 152 -2.09 -9.48 9.41
N SER A 153 -1.43 -8.34 9.65
CA SER A 153 0.02 -8.21 9.63
C SER A 153 0.61 -8.46 11.03
N PRO A 154 1.42 -9.49 11.24
CA PRO A 154 1.93 -9.81 12.57
C PRO A 154 3.00 -8.80 12.99
N CYS A 155 2.71 -8.01 14.03
CA CYS A 155 3.61 -6.98 14.55
C CYS A 155 3.09 -6.39 15.87
N ASP A 156 3.91 -6.46 16.92
CA ASP A 156 3.50 -6.07 18.29
C ASP A 156 3.22 -4.57 18.45
N ARG A 157 3.94 -3.72 17.70
CA ARG A 157 3.83 -2.25 17.77
C ARG A 157 2.97 -1.66 16.65
N CYS A 158 2.38 -2.50 15.82
CA CYS A 158 1.60 -2.05 14.68
C CYS A 158 0.18 -1.70 15.09
N VAL A 159 -0.35 -0.63 14.49
CA VAL A 159 -1.73 -0.21 14.69
C VAL A 159 -2.50 -0.47 13.41
N GLN A 160 -3.40 -1.44 13.43
CA GLN A 160 -4.33 -1.66 12.31
C GLN A 160 -5.22 -0.43 12.14
N LYS A 161 -5.26 0.10 10.92
CA LYS A 161 -6.04 1.27 10.52
C LYS A 161 -7.17 0.85 9.58
N GLY A 162 -7.62 1.78 8.74
CA GLY A 162 -8.80 1.66 7.89
C GLY A 162 -8.68 0.60 6.80
N ARG A 163 -9.40 0.82 5.70
CA ARG A 163 -9.43 -0.14 4.58
C ARG A 163 -8.04 -0.33 4.00
N TYR A 164 -7.76 -1.57 3.61
CA TYR A 164 -6.53 -1.91 2.93
C TYR A 164 -6.43 -1.22 1.56
N PHE A 165 -5.20 -0.98 1.12
CA PHE A 165 -4.89 -0.48 -0.22
C PHE A 165 -3.51 -0.95 -0.66
N TYR A 166 -3.30 -1.02 -1.97
CA TYR A 166 -2.00 -1.29 -2.56
C TYR A 166 -1.96 -0.76 -3.99
N ALA A 167 -0.78 -0.38 -4.45
CA ALA A 167 -0.51 -0.02 -5.84
C ALA A 167 1.00 -0.16 -6.08
N TYR A 168 1.38 -0.57 -7.28
CA TYR A 168 2.79 -0.63 -7.70
C TYR A 168 3.08 0.21 -8.95
N GLU A 169 2.04 0.84 -9.52
CA GLU A 169 2.14 1.66 -10.73
C GLU A 169 2.07 3.16 -10.41
N ARG A 170 1.54 3.53 -9.24
CA ARG A 170 1.37 4.92 -8.80
C ARG A 170 1.16 5.03 -7.29
N VAL A 171 1.27 6.24 -6.74
CA VAL A 171 0.87 6.54 -5.37
C VAL A 171 -0.67 6.57 -5.27
N PRO A 172 -1.29 5.75 -4.41
CA PRO A 172 -2.72 5.84 -4.14
C PRO A 172 -3.04 7.03 -3.21
N VAL A 173 -4.21 7.64 -3.36
CA VAL A 173 -4.63 8.82 -2.56
C VAL A 173 -4.67 8.47 -1.07
N GLU A 174 -5.06 7.25 -0.75
CA GLU A 174 -5.11 6.69 0.60
C GLU A 174 -3.74 6.76 1.31
N MET A 175 -2.64 6.61 0.58
CA MET A 175 -1.28 6.74 1.13
C MET A 175 -1.00 8.18 1.57
N GLU A 176 -1.31 9.16 0.73
CA GLU A 176 -1.10 10.59 1.06
C GLU A 176 -2.04 11.05 2.18
N VAL A 177 -3.27 10.53 2.22
CA VAL A 177 -4.22 10.78 3.31
C VAL A 177 -3.72 10.20 4.62
N ALA A 178 -3.23 8.96 4.62
CA ALA A 178 -2.67 8.31 5.81
C ALA A 178 -1.39 9.01 6.31
N ALA A 179 -0.58 9.53 5.38
CA ALA A 179 0.63 10.28 5.71
C ALA A 179 0.34 11.71 6.18
N GLY A 180 -0.74 12.32 5.70
CA GLY A 180 -1.06 13.74 5.92
C GLY A 180 -0.21 14.71 5.09
N VAL A 181 0.60 14.18 4.16
CA VAL A 181 1.52 14.91 3.29
C VAL A 181 1.51 14.27 1.90
N ARG A 182 1.89 15.02 0.85
CA ARG A 182 2.01 14.46 -0.50
C ARG A 182 3.30 13.65 -0.64
N ALA A 183 3.30 12.67 -1.53
CA ALA A 183 4.50 11.90 -1.83
C ALA A 183 5.58 12.80 -2.43
N THR A 184 6.77 12.73 -1.83
CA THR A 184 8.00 13.35 -2.34
C THR A 184 8.60 12.52 -3.46
N SER A 185 8.52 11.18 -3.35
CA SER A 185 8.93 10.28 -4.43
C SER A 185 8.14 8.97 -4.44
N PHE A 186 8.17 8.29 -5.59
CA PHE A 186 7.56 6.98 -5.78
C PHE A 186 8.48 6.03 -6.54
N GLN A 187 8.65 4.81 -6.01
CA GLN A 187 9.34 3.73 -6.68
C GLN A 187 8.40 2.52 -6.80
N GLY A 188 8.07 2.15 -8.04
CA GLY A 188 7.08 1.13 -8.37
C GLY A 188 7.65 -0.02 -9.21
N ASN A 189 7.32 -1.28 -8.90
CA ASN A 189 7.64 -2.41 -9.79
C ASN A 189 6.75 -3.63 -9.55
N TYR A 190 6.56 -4.49 -10.55
CA TYR A 190 5.85 -5.75 -10.34
C TYR A 190 6.62 -6.65 -9.34
N THR A 191 7.92 -6.87 -9.54
CA THR A 191 8.76 -7.60 -8.57
C THR A 191 9.84 -6.69 -8.02
N GLY A 192 9.88 -6.51 -6.70
CA GLY A 192 10.85 -5.65 -6.01
C GLY A 192 11.85 -6.44 -5.17
N GLY A 193 13.09 -5.97 -5.11
CA GLY A 193 14.16 -6.60 -4.33
C GLY A 193 14.87 -5.61 -3.40
N THR A 194 15.49 -4.58 -3.98
CA THR A 194 16.17 -3.53 -3.20
C THR A 194 15.81 -2.15 -3.72
N TYR A 195 15.56 -1.22 -2.81
CA TYR A 195 15.28 0.18 -3.07
C TYR A 195 16.20 1.08 -2.23
N GLN A 196 16.34 2.33 -2.67
CA GLN A 196 17.14 3.33 -1.99
C GLN A 196 16.31 4.59 -1.78
N ILE A 197 16.53 5.28 -0.67
CA ILE A 197 16.02 6.62 -0.38
C ILE A 197 17.23 7.45 0.00
N PHE A 198 17.51 8.50 -0.77
CA PHE A 198 18.69 9.34 -0.61
C PHE A 198 18.34 10.81 -0.84
N LYS A 199 19.19 11.68 -0.32
CA LYS A 199 19.04 13.14 -0.40
C LYS A 199 18.84 13.61 -1.85
N GLY A 200 17.78 14.37 -2.07
CA GLY A 200 17.45 14.94 -3.38
C GLY A 200 16.65 14.02 -4.30
N MET A 201 16.19 12.87 -3.81
CA MET A 201 15.25 12.01 -4.52
C MET A 201 13.90 12.71 -4.75
N GLN A 202 13.34 12.57 -5.96
CA GLN A 202 12.02 13.03 -6.40
C GLN A 202 11.28 11.92 -7.14
#